data_AF-A0A935QIR0-F1
#
_entry.id   AF-A0A935QIR0-F1
#
_cell.length_a   1.000
_cell.length_b   1.000
_cell.length_c   1.000
_cell.angle_alpha   90.00
_cell.angle_beta   90.00
_cell.angle_gamma   90.00
#
_symmetry.space_group_name_H-M   'P 1'
#
loop_
_entity.id
_entity.type
_entity.pdbx_description
1 polymer ?
#
loop_
_entity_poly.entity_id
_entity_poly.type
_entity_poly.pdbx_seq_one_letter_code
_entity_poly.pdbx_strand_id
1 'polypeptide(L)'
;MRGISREVLARDAAWSLADGSCKDLTIAWGRWEDMYAAALTPAARLAALAEPASVCSACPIAAECADLAELSGYTGIAAGEGYRNGRPDVARARAPRERRSA
;
A
#
# COMPACT_ATOMS: atom_id res chain seq x y z
N MET A 1 -11.68 27.20 3.07
CA MET A 1 -11.69 25.79 2.69
C MET A 1 -11.46 24.99 3.97
N ARG A 2 -12.53 24.50 4.63
CA ARG A 2 -12.42 23.86 5.95
C ARG A 2 -11.84 22.46 5.75
N GLY A 3 -10.66 22.21 6.34
CA GLY A 3 -9.99 20.91 6.26
C GLY A 3 -10.88 19.81 6.81
N ILE A 4 -11.07 18.75 6.02
CA ILE A 4 -11.77 17.55 6.45
C ILE A 4 -10.95 16.94 7.59
N SER A 5 -11.59 16.65 8.75
CA SER A 5 -10.89 16.09 9.91
C SER A 5 -10.39 14.68 9.61
N ARG A 6 -9.27 14.29 10.23
CA ARG A 6 -8.69 12.94 10.07
C ARG A 6 -9.69 11.84 10.47
N GLU A 7 -10.54 12.09 11.48
CA GLU A 7 -11.62 11.14 11.84
C GLU A 7 -12.67 10.97 10.74
N VAL A 8 -12.97 12.02 9.98
CA VAL A 8 -13.93 11.95 8.87
C VAL A 8 -13.34 11.12 7.73
N LEU A 9 -12.06 11.31 7.41
CA LEU A 9 -11.34 10.51 6.42
C LEU A 9 -11.23 9.04 6.84
N ALA A 10 -10.91 8.76 8.11
CA ALA A 10 -10.83 7.39 8.61
C ALA A 10 -12.18 6.67 8.57
N ARG A 11 -13.28 7.38 8.87
CA ARG A 11 -14.64 6.83 8.87
C ARG A 11 -15.20 6.64 7.47
N ASP A 12 -14.88 7.55 6.54
CA ASP A 12 -15.25 7.45 5.13
C ASP A 12 -14.47 6.33 4.42
N ALA A 13 -13.18 6.19 4.74
CA ALA A 13 -12.38 5.06 4.27
C ALA A 13 -12.87 3.73 4.84
N ALA A 14 -13.28 3.67 6.12
CA ALA A 14 -13.87 2.47 6.70
C ALA A 14 -15.19 2.05 6.03
N TRP A 15 -15.99 3.01 5.53
CA TRP A 15 -17.18 2.74 4.72
C TRP A 15 -16.82 2.29 3.29
N SER A 16 -15.79 2.91 2.69
CA SER A 16 -15.35 2.62 1.32
C SER A 16 -14.62 1.27 1.20
N LEU A 17 -14.02 0.75 2.27
CA LEU A 17 -13.36 -0.57 2.26
C LEU A 17 -14.29 -1.73 1.83
N ALA A 18 -15.61 -1.58 1.99
CA ALA A 18 -16.60 -2.54 1.49
C ALA A 18 -16.65 -2.62 -0.05
N ASP A 19 -16.17 -1.59 -0.75
CA ASP A 19 -16.06 -1.53 -2.21
C ASP A 19 -14.68 -1.94 -2.71
N GLY A 20 -13.75 -2.28 -1.81
CA GLY A 20 -12.42 -2.74 -2.16
C GLY A 20 -12.46 -4.05 -2.93
N SER A 21 -11.71 -4.15 -4.02
CA SER A 21 -11.57 -5.39 -4.79
C SER A 21 -11.00 -6.55 -3.96
N CYS A 22 -10.36 -6.25 -2.82
CA CYS A 22 -9.83 -7.23 -1.88
C CYS A 22 -10.84 -7.71 -0.81
N LYS A 23 -12.09 -7.23 -0.80
CA LYS A 23 -13.07 -7.47 0.29
C LYS A 23 -13.35 -8.96 0.60
N ASP A 24 -13.33 -9.81 -0.42
CA ASP A 24 -13.58 -11.25 -0.29
C ASP A 24 -12.27 -12.07 -0.21
N LEU A 25 -11.12 -11.39 -0.12
CA LEU A 25 -9.79 -11.99 -0.13
C LEU A 25 -9.12 -12.01 1.25
N THR A 26 -9.84 -11.81 2.36
CA THR A 26 -9.27 -11.66 3.71
C THR A 26 -8.20 -12.71 4.06
N ILE A 27 -8.42 -13.99 3.74
CA ILE A 27 -7.45 -15.06 4.00
C ILE A 27 -6.20 -14.93 3.11
N ALA A 28 -6.39 -14.65 1.82
CA ALA A 28 -5.28 -14.48 0.88
C ALA A 28 -4.47 -13.22 1.23
N TRP A 29 -5.16 -12.14 1.57
CA TRP A 29 -4.57 -10.87 1.99
C TRP A 29 -3.70 -11.05 3.23
N GLY A 30 -4.21 -11.74 4.26
CA GLY A 30 -3.43 -12.04 5.46
C GLY A 30 -2.14 -12.81 5.15
N ARG A 31 -2.18 -13.76 4.21
CA ARG A 31 -0.96 -14.47 3.78
C ARG A 31 0.03 -13.56 3.07
N TRP A 32 -0.44 -12.65 2.22
CA TRP A 32 0.44 -11.68 1.56
C TRP A 32 1.08 -10.72 2.56
N GLU A 33 0.32 -10.25 3.55
CA GLU A 33 0.83 -9.46 4.67
C GLU A 33 1.93 -10.20 5.44
N ASP A 34 1.68 -11.46 5.81
CA ASP A 34 2.66 -12.28 6.52
C ASP A 34 3.94 -12.49 5.70
N MET A 35 3.79 -12.78 4.40
CA MET A 35 4.92 -12.92 3.48
C MET A 35 5.72 -11.63 3.35
N TYR A 36 5.03 -10.49 3.25
CA TYR A 36 5.65 -9.17 3.13
C TYR A 36 6.38 -8.77 4.43
N ALA A 37 5.77 -9.01 5.59
CA ALA A 37 6.35 -8.75 6.89
C ALA A 37 7.59 -9.63 7.17
N ALA A 38 7.54 -10.90 6.76
CA ALA A 38 8.64 -11.84 6.90
C ALA A 38 9.78 -11.62 5.89
N ALA A 39 9.54 -10.91 4.79
CA ALA A 39 10.52 -10.70 3.74
C ALA A 39 11.72 -9.84 4.23
N LEU A 40 12.91 -10.44 4.25
CA LEU A 40 14.13 -9.78 4.71
C LEU A 40 14.83 -8.97 3.62
N THR A 41 14.56 -9.26 2.35
CA THR A 41 15.21 -8.62 1.21
C THR A 41 14.23 -7.75 0.42
N PRO A 42 14.71 -6.67 -0.24
CA PRO A 42 13.88 -5.89 -1.15
C PRO A 42 13.24 -6.72 -2.26
N ALA A 43 13.97 -7.69 -2.82
CA ALA A 43 13.46 -8.56 -3.87
C ALA A 43 12.31 -9.44 -3.37
N ALA A 44 12.43 -10.01 -2.16
CA ALA A 44 11.35 -10.79 -1.55
C ALA A 44 10.12 -9.93 -1.24
N ARG A 45 10.32 -8.68 -0.79
CA ARG A 45 9.23 -7.71 -0.59
C ARG A 45 8.50 -7.40 -1.89
N LEU A 46 9.23 -7.11 -2.96
CA LEU A 46 8.64 -6.87 -4.29
C LEU A 46 7.88 -8.10 -4.80
N ALA A 47 8.43 -9.30 -4.60
CA ALA A 47 7.74 -10.53 -4.99
C ALA A 47 6.42 -10.73 -4.21
N ALA A 48 6.39 -10.42 -2.92
CA ALA A 48 5.18 -10.50 -2.10
C ALA A 48 4.09 -9.49 -2.52
N LEU A 49 4.47 -8.40 -3.19
CA LEU A 49 3.55 -7.37 -3.68
C LEU A 49 2.92 -7.69 -5.05
N ALA A 50 3.43 -8.68 -5.80
CA ALA A 50 2.95 -8.94 -7.16
C ALA A 50 1.43 -9.23 -7.24
N GLU A 51 0.94 -10.13 -6.39
CA GLU A 51 -0.49 -10.48 -6.35
C GLU A 51 -1.37 -9.34 -5.77
N PRO A 52 -1.04 -8.74 -4.61
CA PRO A 52 -1.76 -7.55 -4.13
C PRO A 52 -1.82 -6.40 -5.14
N ALA A 53 -0.72 -6.12 -5.86
CA ALA A 53 -0.67 -5.07 -6.86
C ALA A 53 -1.62 -5.34 -8.03
N SER A 54 -1.73 -6.61 -8.46
CA SER A 54 -2.71 -7.01 -9.47
C SER A 54 -4.14 -6.72 -9.02
N VAL A 55 -4.50 -7.12 -7.80
CA VAL A 55 -5.83 -6.82 -7.21
C VAL A 55 -6.10 -5.32 -7.14
N CYS A 56 -5.11 -4.54 -6.71
CA CYS A 56 -5.27 -3.10 -6.55
C CYS A 56 -5.25 -2.31 -7.87
N SER A 57 -4.65 -2.83 -8.94
CA SER A 57 -4.53 -2.15 -10.23
C SER A 57 -5.88 -1.78 -10.88
N ALA A 58 -6.94 -2.54 -10.56
CA ALA A 58 -8.30 -2.31 -11.03
C ALA A 58 -9.27 -1.89 -9.90
N CYS A 59 -8.74 -1.65 -8.70
CA CYS A 59 -9.55 -1.33 -7.53
C CYS A 59 -10.01 0.14 -7.57
N PRO A 60 -11.33 0.42 -7.51
CA PRO A 60 -11.85 1.78 -7.66
C PRO A 60 -11.45 2.71 -6.51
N ILE A 61 -11.09 2.16 -5.35
CA ILE A 61 -10.75 2.89 -4.12
C ILE A 61 -9.25 2.87 -3.80
N ALA A 62 -8.40 2.51 -4.77
CA ALA A 62 -6.97 2.32 -4.51
C ALA A 62 -6.30 3.61 -3.98
N ALA A 63 -6.69 4.78 -4.47
CA ALA A 63 -6.15 6.06 -4.03
C ALA A 63 -6.55 6.38 -2.58
N GLU A 64 -7.81 6.15 -2.23
CA GLU A 64 -8.35 6.34 -0.89
C GLU A 64 -7.68 5.40 0.11
N CYS A 65 -7.40 4.16 -0.29
CA CYS A 65 -6.61 3.22 0.50
C CYS A 65 -5.19 3.71 0.76
N ALA A 66 -4.54 4.34 -0.22
CA ALA A 66 -3.21 4.93 -0.06
C ALA A 66 -3.25 6.12 0.92
N ASP A 67 -4.20 7.03 0.75
CA ASP A 67 -4.39 8.19 1.64
C ASP A 67 -4.66 7.75 3.09
N LEU A 68 -5.51 6.75 3.28
CA LEU A 68 -5.78 6.17 4.60
C LEU A 68 -4.51 5.56 5.20
N ALA A 69 -3.73 4.82 4.41
CA ALA A 69 -2.48 4.22 4.87
C ALA A 69 -1.50 5.29 5.37
N GLU A 70 -1.35 6.40 4.64
CA GLU A 70 -0.51 7.53 5.06
C GLU A 70 -1.02 8.20 6.33
N LEU A 71 -2.31 8.52 6.39
CA LEU A 71 -2.91 9.27 7.50
C LEU A 71 -2.90 8.50 8.81
N SER A 72 -3.07 7.17 8.74
CA SER A 72 -3.14 6.26 9.88
C SER A 72 -1.77 5.77 10.36
N GLY A 73 -0.70 6.03 9.62
CA GLY A 73 0.62 5.47 9.93
C GLY A 73 0.69 3.96 9.68
N TYR A 74 -0.04 3.47 8.67
CA TYR A 74 -0.17 2.04 8.38
C TYR A 74 1.17 1.37 8.05
N THR A 75 1.30 0.10 8.45
CA THR A 75 2.43 -0.76 8.10
C THR A 75 1.86 -2.08 7.61
N GLY A 76 2.21 -2.47 6.38
CA GLY A 76 1.58 -3.59 5.68
C GLY A 76 1.44 -3.30 4.20
N ILE A 77 0.46 -3.90 3.54
CA ILE A 77 0.18 -3.73 2.11
C ILE A 77 -1.10 -2.92 1.94
N ALA A 78 -1.01 -1.79 1.25
CA ALA A 78 -2.17 -0.96 0.92
C ALA A 78 -2.02 -0.42 -0.51
N ALA A 79 -3.13 -0.28 -1.23
CA ALA A 79 -3.13 0.22 -2.61
C ALA A 79 -2.17 -0.51 -3.58
N GLY A 80 -1.84 -1.78 -3.29
CA GLY A 80 -0.88 -2.57 -4.08
C GLY A 80 0.59 -2.30 -3.75
N GLU A 81 0.87 -1.44 -2.77
CA GLU A 81 2.21 -1.06 -2.35
C GLU A 81 2.47 -1.49 -0.90
N GLY A 82 3.75 -1.67 -0.57
CA GLY A 82 4.18 -1.85 0.80
C GLY A 82 4.27 -0.51 1.52
N TYR A 83 3.82 -0.45 2.77
CA TYR A 83 3.89 0.73 3.63
C TYR A 83 4.64 0.43 4.93
N ARG A 84 5.31 1.44 5.45
CA ARG A 84 5.92 1.47 6.79
C ARG A 84 5.66 2.80 7.46
N ASN A 85 4.94 2.78 8.57
CA ASN A 85 4.54 3.98 9.33
C ASN A 85 3.90 5.06 8.42
N GLY A 86 3.01 4.64 7.52
CA GLY A 86 2.30 5.51 6.58
C GLY A 86 3.18 6.09 5.48
N ARG A 87 4.32 5.46 5.17
CA ARG A 87 5.19 5.82 4.05
C ARG A 87 5.35 4.63 3.12
N PRO A 88 5.34 4.81 1.78
CA PRO A 88 5.68 3.74 0.86
C PRO A 88 7.05 3.15 1.22
N ASP A 89 7.08 1.86 1.49
CA ASP A 89 8.28 1.05 1.70
C ASP A 89 8.87 0.64 0.34
N VAL A 90 8.93 1.62 -0.55
CA VAL A 90 9.74 1.54 -1.76
C VAL A 90 11.17 1.46 -1.28
N ALA A 91 11.72 0.24 -1.29
CA ALA A 91 13.15 0.07 -1.27
C ALA A 91 13.68 0.98 -2.37
N ARG A 92 14.32 2.10 -1.99
CA ARG A 92 14.88 3.10 -2.91
C ARG A 92 15.50 2.35 -4.07
N ALA A 93 14.78 2.24 -5.19
CA ALA A 93 15.38 2.04 -6.48
C ALA A 93 16.17 3.33 -6.67
N ARG A 94 17.41 3.34 -6.18
CA ARG A 94 18.40 4.30 -6.66
C ARG A 94 18.39 4.06 -8.16
N ALA A 95 17.74 4.94 -8.90
CA ALA A 95 18.04 5.13 -10.29
C ALA A 95 19.57 5.14 -10.41
N PRO A 96 20.18 4.39 -11.33
CA PRO A 96 21.58 4.56 -11.63
C PRO A 96 21.78 6.04 -11.89
N ARG A 97 22.58 6.72 -11.06
CA ARG A 97 22.94 8.12 -11.31
C ARG A 97 23.61 8.08 -12.68
N GLU A 98 22.96 8.64 -13.69
CA GLU A 98 23.61 8.90 -14.97
C GLU A 98 24.89 9.67 -14.65
N ARG A 99 26.02 8.98 -14.82
CA ARG A 99 27.31 9.64 -14.81
C ARG A 99 27.26 10.59 -15.99
N ARG A 100 27.13 11.89 -15.72
CA ARG A 100 27.49 12.95 -16.64
C ARG A 100 28.90 12.62 -17.14
N SER A 101 28.98 12.13 -18.37
CA SER A 101 30.24 12.05 -19.09
C SER A 101 30.63 13.48 -19.43
N ALA A 102 31.87 13.81 -19.08
CA ALA A 102 32.50 15.10 -19.34
C ALA A 102 32.76 15.31 -20.83
#